data_AF-A0A9E5T8F8-F1
#
_entry.id   AF-A0A9E5T8F8-F1
#
_cell.length_a   1.000
_cell.length_b   1.000
_cell.length_c   1.000
_cell.angle_alpha   90.00
_cell.angle_beta   90.00
_cell.angle_gamma   90.00
#
_symmetry.space_group_name_H-M   'P 1'
#
loop_
_entity.id
_entity.type
_entity.pdbx_description
1 polymer ?
#
loop_
_entity_poly.entity_id
_entity_poly.type
_entity_poly.pdbx_seq_one_letter_code
_entity_poly.pdbx_strand_id
1 'polypeptide(L)' 'MPLELWVRAVHSGLRIVELAIPLVYLDEKRSFGGALDEGSRRMAYYQQVIKRSLVELGRSTDQLACGVMCEESAG' A
#
# COMPACT_ATOMS: atom_id res chain seq x y z
N MET A 1 -8.56 0.16 -1.21
CA MET A 1 -7.23 0.74 -1.52
C MET A 1 -6.49 -0.21 -2.46
N PRO A 2 -5.81 0.28 -3.52
CA PRO A 2 -5.11 -0.55 -4.50
C PRO A 2 -3.71 -0.99 -4.00
N LEU A 3 -3.68 -1.69 -2.87
CA LEU A 3 -2.43 -1.97 -2.13
C LEU A 3 -1.39 -2.75 -2.94
N GLU A 4 -1.82 -3.73 -3.74
CA GLU A 4 -0.92 -4.50 -4.60
C GLU A 4 -0.25 -3.63 -5.68
N LEU A 5 -1.01 -2.70 -6.28
CA LEU A 5 -0.47 -1.75 -7.24
C LEU A 5 0.64 -0.91 -6.61
N TRP A 6 0.46 -0.44 -5.38
CA TRP A 6 1.45 0.36 -4.68
C TRP A 6 2.75 -0.41 -4.43
N VAL A 7 2.67 -1.67 -4.00
CA VAL A 7 3.85 -2.52 -3.82
C VAL A 7 4.61 -2.70 -5.14
N ARG A 8 3.89 -3.04 -6.22
CA ARG A 8 4.49 -3.22 -7.56
C ARG A 8 5.05 -1.92 -8.13
N ALA A 9 4.41 -0.77 -7.89
CA ALA A 9 4.88 0.54 -8.33
C ALA A 9 6.20 0.90 -7.67
N VAL A 10 6.32 0.76 -6.35
CA VAL A 10 7.57 1.00 -5.62
C VAL A 10 8.66 0.03 -6.08
N HIS A 11 8.34 -1.25 -6.27
CA HIS A 11 9.30 -2.22 -6.81
C HIS A 11 9.81 -1.83 -8.21
N SER A 12 8.97 -1.18 -9.02
CA SER A 12 9.32 -0.70 -10.36
C SER A 12 10.04 0.65 -10.36
N GLY A 13 10.41 1.19 -9.19
CA GLY A 13 11.08 2.49 -9.06
C GLY A 13 10.15 3.69 -9.29
N LEU A 14 8.84 3.51 -9.26
CA LEU A 14 7.88 4.60 -9.37
C LEU A 14 7.68 5.29 -8.02
N ARG A 15 7.46 6.61 -8.08
CA ARG A 15 7.14 7.43 -6.91
C ARG A 15 5.64 7.57 -6.75
N ILE A 16 5.13 7.29 -5.56
CA ILE A 16 3.73 7.51 -5.20
C ILE A 16 3.66 8.86 -4.46
N VAL A 17 2.76 9.74 -4.89
CA VAL A 17 2.53 11.04 -4.27
C VAL A 17 1.05 11.20 -3.96
N GLU A 18 0.74 11.86 -2.85
CA GLU A 18 -0.65 12.17 -2.46
C GLU A 18 -1.00 13.58 -2.90
N LEU A 19 -2.15 13.73 -3.57
CA LEU A 19 -2.69 15.02 -3.99
C LEU A 19 -4.00 15.26 -3.26
N ALA A 20 -4.12 16.44 -2.64
CA ALA A 20 -5.36 16.84 -1.99
C ALA A 20 -6.50 16.95 -3.02
N ILE A 21 -7.62 16.31 -2.73
CA ILE A 21 -8.84 16.38 -3.53
C ILE A 21 -10.04 16.71 -2.63
N PRO A 22 -11.13 17.28 -3.17
CA PRO A 22 -12.39 17.40 -2.45
C PRO A 22 -12.88 16.05 -1.95
N LEU A 23 -13.63 16.04 -0.85
CA LEU A 23 -14.22 14.84 -0.28
C LEU A 23 -15.10 14.12 -1.33
N VAL A 24 -14.68 12.94 -1.75
CA VAL A 24 -15.37 12.17 -2.82
C VAL A 24 -16.55 11.35 -2.28
N TYR A 25 -16.58 11.10 -0.97
CA TYR A 25 -17.66 10.34 -0.32
C TYR A 25 -18.41 11.23 0.64
N LEU A 26 -19.64 11.59 0.25
CA LEU A 26 -20.53 12.46 1.02
C LEU A 26 -21.50 11.66 1.91
N ASP A 27 -21.66 10.36 1.64
CA ASP A 27 -22.52 9.47 2.42
C ASP A 27 -21.76 8.85 3.60
N GLU A 28 -22.22 9.15 4.81
CA GLU A 28 -21.68 8.63 6.06
C GLU A 28 -21.94 7.12 6.25
N LYS A 29 -22.95 6.56 5.57
CA LYS A 29 -23.29 5.12 5.65
C LYS A 29 -22.47 4.26 4.68
N ARG A 30 -21.41 4.82 4.12
CA ARG A 30 -20.56 4.08 3.19
C ARG A 30 -19.91 2.89 3.88
N SER A 31 -20.19 1.72 3.33
CA SER A 31 -19.61 0.43 3.70
C SER A 31 -18.47 0.07 2.75
N PHE A 32 -17.46 -0.64 3.25
CA PHE A 32 -16.43 -1.32 2.46
C PHE A 32 -16.98 -2.55 1.75
N GLY A 33 -18.14 -3.04 2.18
CA GLY A 33 -18.82 -4.23 1.68
C GLY A 33 -18.57 -5.45 2.56
N GLY A 34 -19.62 -5.93 3.22
CA GLY A 34 -19.65 -7.24 3.89
C GLY A 34 -18.55 -7.41 4.94
N ALA A 35 -17.73 -8.47 4.80
CA ALA A 35 -16.73 -8.85 5.80
C ALA A 35 -15.63 -7.78 6.01
N LEU A 36 -15.46 -6.84 5.08
CA LEU A 36 -14.46 -5.78 5.15
C LEU A 36 -14.94 -4.54 5.89
N ASP A 37 -16.20 -4.48 6.33
CA ASP A 37 -16.68 -3.41 7.22
C ASP A 37 -16.03 -3.51 8.61
N GLU A 38 -15.75 -4.73 9.06
CA GLU A 38 -15.08 -4.99 10.32
C GLU A 38 -13.57 -4.66 10.20
N GLY A 39 -13.10 -3.82 11.13
CA GLY A 39 -11.78 -3.18 11.03
C GLY A 39 -10.61 -4.16 11.10
N SER A 40 -10.69 -5.18 11.97
CA SER A 40 -9.61 -6.14 12.15
C SER A 40 -9.47 -7.08 10.95
N ARG A 41 -10.56 -7.58 10.39
CA ARG A 41 -10.61 -8.35 9.12
C ARG A 41 -10.07 -7.53 7.96
N ARG A 42 -10.48 -6.25 7.86
CA ARG A 42 -9.99 -5.35 6.81
C ARG A 42 -8.47 -5.16 6.93
N MET A 43 -7.96 -4.95 8.13
CA MET A 43 -6.51 -4.83 8.37
C MET A 43 -5.77 -6.13 8.02
N ALA A 44 -6.26 -7.28 8.46
CA ALA A 44 -5.67 -8.58 8.15
C ALA A 44 -5.62 -8.83 6.63
N TYR A 45 -6.71 -8.50 5.92
CA TYR A 45 -6.77 -8.59 4.47
C TYR A 45 -5.74 -7.68 3.79
N TYR A 46 -5.59 -6.44 4.25
CA TYR A 46 -4.58 -5.51 3.70
C TYR A 46 -3.16 -6.04 3.87
N GLN A 47 -2.83 -6.56 5.06
CA GLN A 47 -1.53 -7.18 5.30
C GLN A 47 -1.30 -8.41 4.42
N GLN A 48 -2.34 -9.23 4.20
CA GLN A 48 -2.27 -10.39 3.33
C GLN A 48 -1.95 -9.98 1.88
N VAL A 49 -2.62 -8.95 1.35
CA VAL A 49 -2.38 -8.44 -0.02
C VAL A 49 -0.93 -7.96 -0.16
N ILE A 50 -0.43 -7.17 0.80
CA ILE A 50 0.95 -6.65 0.78
C ILE A 50 1.97 -7.79 0.83
N LYS A 51 1.82 -8.72 1.79
CA LYS A 51 2.72 -9.86 1.97
C LYS A 51 2.77 -10.74 0.72
N ARG A 52 1.62 -11.06 0.14
CA ARG A 52 1.54 -11.85 -1.09
C ARG A 52 2.28 -11.16 -2.24
N SER A 53 2.02 -9.87 -2.46
CA SER A 53 2.69 -9.12 -3.54
C SER A 53 4.20 -9.06 -3.37
N LEU A 54 4.70 -8.99 -2.12
CA LEU A 54 6.13 -9.00 -1.84
C LEU A 54 6.78 -10.34 -2.17
N VAL A 55 6.14 -11.44 -1.76
CA VAL A 55 6.60 -12.80 -2.06
C VAL A 55 6.66 -13.03 -3.57
N GLU A 56 5.64 -12.61 -4.32
CA GLU A 56 5.62 -12.71 -5.79
C GLU A 56 6.77 -11.94 -6.47
N LEU A 57 7.21 -10.83 -5.86
CA LEU A 57 8.32 -10.00 -6.35
C LEU A 57 9.68 -10.43 -5.80
N GLY A 58 9.76 -11.54 -5.05
CA GLY A 58 10.99 -12.03 -4.44
C GLY A 58 11.58 -11.11 -3.38
N ARG A 59 10.77 -10.25 -2.76
CA ARG A 59 11.20 -9.31 -1.70
C ARG A 59 10.64 -9.70 -0.33
N SER A 60 11.42 -9.46 0.72
CA SER A 60 10.91 -9.53 2.09
C SER A 60 10.35 -8.18 2.53
N THR A 61 9.46 -8.18 3.52
CA THR A 61 8.86 -6.96 4.09
C THR A 61 9.91 -6.02 4.67
N ASP A 62 11.03 -6.57 5.17
CA ASP A 62 12.15 -5.81 5.74
C ASP A 62 12.95 -5.00 4.70
N GLN A 63 12.94 -5.42 3.43
CA GLN A 63 13.72 -4.78 2.37
C GLN A 63 13.08 -3.50 1.81
N LEU A 64 11.77 -3.30 1.99
CA LEU A 64 11.10 -2.08 1.53
C LEU A 64 11.39 -0.87 2.41
N ALA A 65 11.64 -1.07 3.71
CA ALA A 65 11.96 0.01 4.65
C ALA A 65 13.32 0.67 4.33
N CYS A 66 14.23 -0.06 3.68
CA CYS A 66 15.58 0.39 3.35
C CYS A 66 15.64 1.29 2.10
N GLY A 67 14.58 1.37 1.29
CA GLY A 67 14.57 2.13 0.03
C GLY A 67 14.18 3.61 0.15
N VAL A 68 13.84 4.10 1.35
CA VAL A 68 13.33 5.47 1.55
C VAL A 68 14.42 6.48 1.97
N MET A 69 15.63 6.04 2.29
CA MET A 69 16.77 6.95 2.52
C MET A 69 18.08 6.30 2.10
N CYS A 70 18.51 6.54 0.85
CA CYS A 70 19.89 6.49 0.39
C CYS A 70 19.97 7.19 -0.97
N GLU A 71 19.77 8.50 -0.99
CA GLU A 71 20.44 9.36 -1.98
C GLU A 71 21.57 10.10 -1.24
N GLU A 72 22.71 10.21 -1.92
CA GLU A 72 24.03 10.76 -1.50
C GLU A 72 24.90 9.77 -0.68
N SER A 73 26.03 9.26 -1.16
CA SER A 73 27.08 9.93 -1.92
C SER A 73 27.91 8.91 -2.72
N ALA A 74 27.86 8.99 -4.05
CA ALA A 74 28.95 8.55 -4.90
C ALA A 74 29.67 9.82 -5.37
N GLY A 75 30.86 10.05 -4.83
CA GLY A 75 31.70 11.22 -5.08
C GLY A 75 32.79 11.34 -4.04
#